data_AF-A0A358J161-F1
#
_entry.id   AF-A0A358J161-F1
#
_cell.length_a   1.000
_cell.length_b   1.000
_cell.length_c   1.000
_cell.angle_alpha   90.00
_cell.angle_beta   90.00
_cell.angle_gamma   90.00
#
_symmetry.space_group_name_H-M   'P 1'
#
loop_
_entity.id
_entity.type
_entity.pdbx_description
1 polymer ?
#
loop_
_entity_poly.entity_id
_entity_poly.type
_entity_poly.pdbx_seq_one_letter_code
_entity_poly.pdbx_strand_id
1 'polypeptide(L)'
;RAQVRAMAAVIGCDIHPLNNLRVLKAVRELGADQAGVDAWAGRWIIEGFTALEALIARHGDGWCFGASPTLADCYLIPQLYSARRFNVDLAAFPRLLEIEARAEAHPAFIAAKPENQPDAD
;
A
#
# COMPACT_ATOMS: atom_id res chain seq x y z
N ARG A 1 9.71 -17.39 2.67
CA ARG A 1 10.69 -16.29 2.89
C ARG A 1 10.94 -15.44 1.64
N ALA A 2 11.37 -16.01 0.51
CA ALA A 2 11.64 -15.23 -0.72
C ALA A 2 10.38 -14.51 -1.24
N GLN A 3 9.23 -15.22 -1.34
CA GLN A 3 7.98 -14.64 -1.83
C GLN A 3 7.47 -13.47 -0.97
N VAL A 4 7.48 -13.63 0.35
CA VAL A 4 7.12 -12.54 1.28
C VAL A 4 7.96 -11.28 1.03
N ARG A 5 9.26 -11.44 0.81
CA ARG A 5 10.16 -10.31 0.52
C ARG A 5 9.90 -9.71 -0.86
N ALA A 6 9.60 -10.53 -1.86
CA ALA A 6 9.23 -10.04 -3.19
C ALA A 6 7.94 -9.22 -3.15
N MET A 7 6.90 -9.70 -2.47
CA MET A 7 5.65 -8.97 -2.25
C MET A 7 5.88 -7.64 -1.52
N ALA A 8 6.67 -7.65 -0.44
CA ALA A 8 7.03 -6.42 0.26
C ALA A 8 7.84 -5.46 -0.64
N ALA A 9 8.73 -5.98 -1.49
CA ALA A 9 9.55 -5.17 -2.39
C ALA A 9 8.73 -4.52 -3.51
N VAL A 10 7.64 -5.13 -4.00
CA VAL A 10 6.71 -4.46 -4.95
C VAL A 10 6.26 -3.11 -4.38
N ILE A 11 5.94 -3.06 -3.09
CA ILE A 11 5.57 -1.81 -2.44
C ILE A 11 6.80 -0.96 -2.11
N GLY A 12 7.77 -1.55 -1.41
CA GLY A 12 8.92 -0.85 -0.82
C GLY A 12 9.90 -0.29 -1.84
N CYS A 13 9.93 -0.83 -3.05
CA CYS A 13 10.84 -0.44 -4.12
C CYS A 13 10.07 0.22 -5.29
N ASP A 14 8.92 -0.33 -5.68
CA ASP A 14 8.31 0.02 -6.97
C ASP A 14 7.06 0.90 -6.84
N ILE A 15 6.51 1.07 -5.63
CA ILE A 15 5.37 2.00 -5.38
C ILE A 15 5.80 3.17 -4.50
N HIS A 16 6.10 2.89 -3.22
CA HIS A 16 6.27 3.91 -2.20
C HIS A 16 7.36 4.95 -2.53
N PRO A 17 8.55 4.56 -3.03
CA PRO A 17 9.60 5.53 -3.34
C PRO A 17 9.21 6.57 -4.41
N LEU A 18 8.38 6.19 -5.38
CA LEU A 18 7.94 7.05 -6.47
C LEU A 18 6.87 8.06 -6.03
N ASN A 19 6.16 7.74 -4.95
CA ASN A 19 5.07 8.56 -4.41
C ASN A 19 5.46 9.30 -3.12
N ASN A 20 6.74 9.24 -2.75
CA ASN A 20 7.26 9.95 -1.60
C ASN A 20 7.18 11.48 -1.83
N LEU A 21 6.96 12.24 -0.75
CA LEU A 21 6.83 13.71 -0.79
C LEU A 21 7.97 14.40 -1.54
N ARG A 22 9.22 13.94 -1.41
CA ARG A 22 10.35 14.55 -2.13
C ARG A 22 10.24 14.39 -3.64
N VAL A 23 9.70 13.26 -4.11
CA VAL A 23 9.50 12.98 -5.54
C VAL A 23 8.30 13.76 -6.04
N LEU A 24 7.19 13.75 -5.29
CA LEU A 24 6.00 14.53 -5.67
C LEU A 24 6.27 16.03 -5.70
N LYS A 25 7.14 16.54 -4.83
CA LYS A 25 7.61 17.93 -4.89
C LYS A 25 8.34 18.21 -6.21
N ALA A 26 9.27 17.35 -6.61
CA ALA A 26 9.98 17.48 -7.88
C ALA A 26 9.01 17.41 -9.09
N VAL A 27 8.00 16.53 -9.04
CA VAL A 27 6.96 16.45 -10.07
C VAL A 27 6.17 17.77 -10.19
N ARG A 28 5.86 18.43 -9.06
CA ARG A 28 5.22 19.76 -9.06
C ARG A 28 6.14 20.86 -9.60
N GLU A 29 7.43 20.81 -9.25
CA GLU A 29 8.42 21.75 -9.77
C GLU A 29 8.59 21.64 -11.29
N LEU A 30 8.26 20.48 -11.89
CA LEU A 30 8.16 20.28 -13.34
C LEU A 30 6.83 20.78 -13.95
N GLY A 31 5.95 21.39 -13.16
CA GLY A 31 4.71 22.02 -13.62
C GLY A 31 3.44 21.19 -13.43
N ALA A 32 3.49 20.04 -12.74
CA ALA A 32 2.30 19.26 -12.45
C ALA A 32 1.42 19.95 -11.39
N ASP A 33 0.12 20.03 -11.68
CA ASP A 33 -0.91 20.42 -10.71
C ASP A 33 -1.30 19.24 -9.80
N GLN A 34 -2.34 19.41 -8.96
CA GLN A 34 -2.79 18.33 -8.09
C GLN A 34 -3.27 17.10 -8.87
N ALA A 35 -4.02 17.31 -9.96
CA ALA A 35 -4.50 16.21 -10.79
C ALA A 35 -3.35 15.43 -11.43
N GLY A 36 -2.30 16.12 -11.88
CA GLY A 36 -1.08 15.49 -12.39
C GLY A 36 -0.33 14.69 -11.32
N VAL A 37 -0.26 15.19 -10.09
CA VAL A 37 0.34 14.44 -8.96
C VAL A 37 -0.47 13.22 -8.57
N ASP A 38 -1.79 13.33 -8.53
CA ASP A 38 -2.68 12.20 -8.26
C ASP A 38 -2.58 11.14 -9.36
N ALA A 39 -2.55 11.57 -10.64
CA ALA A 39 -2.36 10.67 -11.78
C ALA A 39 -0.99 9.98 -11.75
N TRP A 40 0.09 10.70 -11.40
CA TRP A 40 1.42 10.13 -11.19
C TRP A 40 1.39 9.04 -10.12
N ALA A 41 0.84 9.36 -8.95
CA ALA A 41 0.82 8.42 -7.84
C ALA A 41 -0.05 7.20 -8.14
N GLY A 42 -1.24 7.44 -8.71
CA GLY A 42 -2.19 6.41 -9.08
C GLY A 42 -1.63 5.41 -10.07
N ARG A 43 -0.85 5.85 -11.07
CA ARG A 43 -0.19 4.95 -12.02
C ARG A 43 0.64 3.88 -11.31
N TRP A 44 1.59 4.30 -10.47
CA TRP A 44 2.51 3.38 -9.81
C TRP A 44 1.79 2.49 -8.80
N ILE A 45 0.79 3.03 -8.09
CA ILE A 45 -0.03 2.27 -7.16
C ILE A 45 -0.83 1.18 -7.90
N ILE A 46 -1.54 1.53 -8.97
CA ILE A 46 -2.38 0.59 -9.73
C ILE A 46 -1.53 -0.52 -10.33
N GLU A 47 -0.39 -0.19 -10.94
CA GLU A 47 0.52 -1.19 -11.51
C GLU A 47 1.04 -2.16 -10.44
N GLY A 48 1.53 -1.65 -9.30
CA GLY A 48 2.04 -2.49 -8.22
C GLY A 48 0.95 -3.29 -7.48
N PHE A 49 -0.22 -2.71 -7.26
CA PHE A 49 -1.37 -3.40 -6.64
C PHE A 49 -1.91 -4.50 -7.55
N THR A 50 -1.95 -4.29 -8.86
CA THR A 50 -2.32 -5.34 -9.82
C THR A 50 -1.39 -6.54 -9.71
N ALA A 51 -0.07 -6.30 -9.63
CA ALA A 51 0.91 -7.38 -9.46
C ALA A 51 0.77 -8.07 -8.10
N LEU A 52 0.54 -7.30 -7.03
CA LEU A 52 0.42 -7.83 -5.68
C LEU A 52 -0.87 -8.64 -5.49
N GLU A 53 -2.01 -8.17 -5.99
CA GLU A 53 -3.30 -8.88 -6.00
C GLU A 53 -3.15 -10.28 -6.64
N ALA A 54 -2.44 -10.37 -7.77
CA ALA A 54 -2.16 -11.64 -8.45
C ALA A 54 -1.20 -12.56 -7.68
N LEU A 55 -0.27 -12.01 -6.89
CA LEU A 55 0.60 -12.78 -6.01
C LEU A 55 -0.18 -13.31 -4.80
N ILE A 56 -1.04 -12.49 -4.21
CA ILE A 56 -1.90 -12.87 -3.07
C ILE A 56 -2.89 -13.95 -3.50
N ALA A 57 -3.48 -13.83 -4.69
CA ALA A 57 -4.37 -14.87 -5.22
C ALA A 57 -3.69 -16.26 -5.30
N ARG A 58 -2.36 -16.32 -5.45
CA ARG A 58 -1.59 -17.56 -5.56
C ARG A 58 -1.05 -18.08 -4.23
N HIS A 59 -0.83 -17.19 -3.25
CA HIS A 59 -0.03 -17.51 -2.07
C HIS A 59 -0.66 -17.08 -0.74
N GLY A 60 -1.70 -16.25 -0.78
CA GLY A 60 -2.42 -15.76 0.39
C GLY A 60 -3.42 -16.77 0.93
N ASP A 61 -3.63 -16.71 2.25
CA ASP A 61 -4.71 -17.40 2.96
C ASP A 61 -5.28 -16.44 4.02
N GLY A 62 -5.96 -15.39 3.53
CA GLY A 62 -6.47 -14.30 4.36
C GLY A 62 -5.44 -13.29 4.87
N TRP A 63 -4.17 -13.46 4.52
CA TRP A 63 -3.08 -12.46 4.60
C TRP A 63 -2.31 -12.46 3.28
N CYS A 64 -1.38 -11.52 3.09
CA CYS A 64 -0.61 -11.42 1.84
C CYS A 64 0.07 -12.74 1.46
N PHE A 65 0.52 -13.50 2.47
CA PHE A 65 1.10 -14.82 2.30
C PHE A 65 0.70 -15.75 3.46
N GLY A 66 0.03 -16.85 3.14
CA GLY A 66 -0.42 -17.84 4.13
C GLY A 66 -1.41 -17.28 5.16
N ALA A 67 -1.55 -18.00 6.27
CA ALA A 67 -2.64 -17.83 7.24
C ALA A 67 -2.32 -16.86 8.40
N SER A 68 -1.19 -16.17 8.39
CA SER A 68 -0.80 -15.22 9.45
C SER A 68 -0.11 -13.99 8.88
N PRO A 69 -0.17 -12.82 9.57
CA PRO A 69 0.50 -11.62 9.10
C PRO A 69 2.00 -11.83 8.87
N THR A 70 2.51 -11.24 7.81
CA THR A 70 3.92 -11.27 7.43
C THR A 70 4.45 -9.87 7.18
N LEU A 71 5.73 -9.77 6.84
CA LEU A 71 6.34 -8.50 6.43
C LEU A 71 5.59 -7.85 5.25
N ALA A 72 5.00 -8.62 4.33
CA ALA A 72 4.27 -8.06 3.20
C ALA A 72 3.05 -7.25 3.66
N ASP A 73 2.35 -7.72 4.70
CA ASP A 73 1.19 -7.04 5.28
C ASP A 73 1.61 -5.72 5.96
N CYS A 74 2.78 -5.69 6.62
CA CYS A 74 3.34 -4.46 7.17
C CYS A 74 3.61 -3.37 6.12
N TYR A 75 3.82 -3.75 4.86
CA TYR A 75 3.99 -2.81 3.74
C TYR A 75 2.65 -2.47 3.09
N LEU A 76 1.74 -3.46 2.99
CA LEU A 76 0.44 -3.28 2.34
C LEU A 76 -0.44 -2.26 3.08
N ILE A 77 -0.60 -2.41 4.40
CA ILE A 77 -1.58 -1.61 5.15
C ILE A 77 -1.32 -0.10 5.04
N PRO A 78 -0.09 0.42 5.25
CA PRO A 78 0.18 1.84 5.03
C PRO A 78 0.03 2.26 3.55
N GLN A 79 0.31 1.36 2.61
CA GLN A 79 0.22 1.67 1.19
C GLN A 79 -1.23 1.82 0.71
N LEU A 80 -2.19 1.08 1.31
CA LEU A 80 -3.62 1.26 1.05
C LEU A 80 -4.14 2.61 1.56
N TYR A 81 -3.66 3.06 2.73
CA TYR A 81 -3.92 4.42 3.21
C TYR A 81 -3.39 5.47 2.22
N SER A 82 -2.15 5.32 1.75
CA SER A 82 -1.58 6.20 0.73
C SER A 82 -2.37 6.18 -0.57
N ALA A 83 -2.92 5.04 -0.97
CA ALA A 83 -3.71 4.92 -2.20
C ALA A 83 -5.02 5.72 -2.12
N ARG A 84 -5.72 5.67 -0.97
CA ARG A 84 -6.89 6.51 -0.71
C ARG A 84 -6.55 8.00 -0.72
N ARG A 85 -5.40 8.38 -0.15
CA ARG A 85 -4.94 9.77 -0.15
C ARG A 85 -4.74 10.34 -1.58
N PHE A 86 -4.43 9.48 -2.56
CA PHE A 86 -4.27 9.87 -3.96
C PHE A 86 -5.50 9.50 -4.83
N ASN A 87 -6.66 9.28 -4.20
CA ASN A 87 -7.92 9.01 -4.90
C ASN A 87 -7.89 7.78 -5.83
N VAL A 88 -7.05 6.78 -5.53
CA VAL A 88 -7.02 5.53 -6.29
C VAL A 88 -8.25 4.69 -5.95
N ASP A 89 -8.98 4.26 -6.98
CA ASP A 89 -10.08 3.31 -6.82
C ASP A 89 -9.52 1.92 -6.47
N LEU A 90 -9.88 1.44 -5.28
CA LEU A 90 -9.43 0.15 -4.76
C LEU A 90 -10.41 -1.00 -5.06
N ALA A 91 -11.56 -0.73 -5.68
CA ALA A 91 -12.56 -1.76 -5.98
C ALA A 91 -12.01 -2.89 -6.88
N ALA A 92 -10.97 -2.59 -7.68
CA ALA A 92 -10.28 -3.58 -8.51
C ALA A 92 -9.37 -4.55 -7.73
N PHE A 93 -9.16 -4.34 -6.42
CA PHE A 93 -8.22 -5.12 -5.61
C PHE A 93 -8.90 -5.72 -4.36
N PRO A 94 -9.90 -6.61 -4.55
CA PRO A 94 -10.68 -7.15 -3.45
C PRO A 94 -9.84 -7.90 -2.40
N ARG A 95 -8.75 -8.58 -2.77
CA ARG A 95 -7.92 -9.29 -1.77
C ARG A 95 -7.13 -8.34 -0.90
N LEU A 96 -6.60 -7.25 -1.47
CA LEU A 96 -5.96 -6.21 -0.65
C LEU A 96 -6.96 -5.64 0.37
N LEU A 97 -8.20 -5.38 -0.04
CA LEU A 97 -9.26 -4.88 0.84
C LEU A 97 -9.69 -5.89 1.92
N GLU A 98 -9.78 -7.18 1.58
CA GLU A 98 -10.05 -8.24 2.57
C GLU A 98 -8.97 -8.32 3.64
N ILE A 99 -7.69 -8.22 3.24
CA ILE A 99 -6.54 -8.22 4.15
C ILE A 99 -6.57 -6.97 5.05
N GLU A 100 -6.91 -5.82 4.48
CA GLU A 100 -7.06 -4.59 5.25
C GLU A 100 -8.16 -4.69 6.30
N ALA A 101 -9.36 -5.15 5.93
CA ALA A 101 -10.44 -5.35 6.88
C ALA A 101 -10.04 -6.30 8.02
N ARG A 102 -9.23 -7.33 7.72
CA ARG A 102 -8.68 -8.22 8.74
C ARG A 102 -7.65 -7.52 9.63
N ALA A 103 -6.77 -6.70 9.04
CA ALA A 103 -5.79 -5.91 9.79
C ALA A 103 -6.46 -4.88 10.70
N GLU A 104 -7.56 -4.26 10.27
CA GLU A 104 -8.33 -3.30 11.07
C GLU A 104 -8.88 -3.90 12.37
N ALA A 105 -9.13 -5.21 12.40
CA ALA A 105 -9.57 -5.95 13.59
C ALA A 105 -8.41 -6.55 14.42
N HIS A 106 -7.17 -6.50 13.91
CA HIS A 106 -6.03 -7.14 14.56
C HIS A 106 -5.35 -6.20 15.58
N PRO A 107 -5.20 -6.60 16.87
CA PRO A 107 -4.71 -5.70 17.92
C PRO A 107 -3.37 -5.01 17.60
N ALA A 108 -2.41 -5.74 17.02
CA ALA A 108 -1.11 -5.17 16.67
C ALA A 108 -1.19 -4.09 15.57
N PHE A 109 -2.10 -4.23 14.59
CA PHE A 109 -2.29 -3.23 13.54
C PHE A 109 -3.07 -2.03 14.07
N ILE A 110 -4.06 -2.26 14.94
CA ILE A 110 -4.77 -1.18 15.63
C ILE A 110 -3.78 -0.32 16.43
N ALA A 111 -2.91 -0.94 17.24
CA ALA A 111 -1.91 -0.21 18.03
C ALA A 111 -0.90 0.56 17.15
N ALA A 112 -0.65 0.10 15.93
CA ALA A 112 0.29 0.73 14.99
C ALA A 112 -0.35 1.82 14.10
N LYS A 113 -1.65 2.09 14.23
CA LYS A 113 -2.32 3.16 13.47
C LYS A 113 -1.69 4.52 13.77
N PRO A 114 -1.50 5.41 12.77
CA PRO A 114 -0.97 6.75 12.99
C PRO A 114 -1.71 7.51 14.08
N GLU A 115 -3.04 7.37 14.14
CA GLU A 115 -3.90 8.09 15.10
C GLU A 115 -3.75 7.61 16.55
N ASN A 116 -3.09 6.46 16.76
CA ASN A 116 -2.85 5.88 18.08
C ASN A 116 -1.41 6.10 18.59
N GLN A 117 -0.61 6.90 17.87
CA GLN A 117 0.77 7.19 18.29
C GLN A 117 0.83 8.35 19.29
N PRO A 118 1.85 8.40 20.18
CA PRO A 118 1.95 9.46 21.21
C PRO A 118 2.07 10.88 20.64
N ASP A 119 2.50 11.00 19.40
CA ASP A 119 2.66 12.23 18.62
C ASP A 119 1.51 12.46 17.62
N ALA A 120 0.46 11.64 17.67
CA ALA A 120 -0.80 11.94 17.00
C ALA A 120 -1.43 13.17 17.69
N ASP A 121 -1.85 14.16 16.88
CA ASP A 121 -2.36 15.46 17.33
C ASP A 121 -3.43 15.39 18.43
#